data_AF-A0A7S2HYV2-F1
#
_entry.id   AF-A0A7S2HYV2-F1
#
_cell.length_a   1.000
_cell.length_b   1.000
_cell.length_c   1.000
_cell.angle_alpha   90.00
_cell.angle_beta   90.00
_cell.angle_gamma   90.00
#
_symmetry.space_group_name_H-M   'P 1'
#
loop_
_entity.id
_entity.type
_entity.pdbx_description
1 polymer ?
#
loop_
_entity_poly.entity_id
_entity_poly.type
_entity_poly.pdbx_seq_one_letter_code
_entity_poly.pdbx_strand_id
1 'polypeptide(L)'
;WFSDPIFSGTGDYPEAMRKILGASLPRFTEEEKRLINGSADFFGLNHYGTAWAHHVPAPGIQNAHVGTSEEGFVRAESPWLFGSAWGFRKLLNWVNRRYHHPPIFVTENGWSMAANAAAAGRVDHQRVQFYANYTSEMRKAIYEDGIDIRGYFAWSLMDNFEWEKGYAERFGTTFTDFSFGADPNSPEGWAAKPRRGQVRTRKDSSCWLEAVGRLNALVDPSGFDG
;
A
#
# COMPACT_ATOMS: atom_id res chain seq x y z
N TRP A 1 7.61 -13.14 6.31
CA TRP A 1 8.81 -13.56 5.57
C TRP A 1 9.99 -12.66 5.85
N PHE A 2 10.06 -11.44 5.29
CA PHE A 2 11.25 -10.57 5.35
C PHE A 2 11.43 -9.82 6.67
N SER A 3 10.33 -9.44 7.33
CA SER A 3 10.38 -8.67 8.57
C SER A 3 10.92 -9.45 9.76
N ASP A 4 10.70 -10.77 9.82
CA ASP A 4 11.16 -11.60 10.94
C ASP A 4 12.68 -11.63 11.08
N PRO A 5 13.47 -11.90 10.02
CA PRO A 5 14.92 -11.84 10.12
C PRO A 5 15.47 -10.51 10.65
N ILE A 6 14.80 -9.40 10.36
CA ILE A 6 15.24 -8.06 10.74
C ILE A 6 14.79 -7.68 12.15
N PHE A 7 13.51 -7.91 12.49
CA PHE A 7 12.89 -7.29 13.66
C PHE A 7 12.48 -8.28 14.77
N SER A 8 12.50 -9.59 14.53
CA SER A 8 12.05 -10.57 15.55
C SER A 8 13.05 -10.81 16.67
N GLY A 9 14.28 -10.30 16.56
CA GLY A 9 15.38 -10.62 17.46
C GLY A 9 16.09 -11.94 17.15
N THR A 10 15.59 -12.75 16.20
CA THR A 10 16.17 -14.07 15.90
C THR A 10 17.19 -14.08 14.77
N GLY A 11 17.16 -13.09 13.86
CA GLY A 11 17.96 -13.11 12.64
C GLY A 11 17.50 -14.14 11.59
N ASP A 12 16.39 -14.84 11.80
CA ASP A 12 15.95 -15.96 10.95
C ASP A 12 14.49 -15.80 10.46
N TYR A 13 14.08 -16.61 9.49
CA TYR A 13 12.72 -16.65 8.97
C TYR A 13 11.72 -17.15 10.01
N PRO A 14 10.41 -16.84 9.85
CA PRO A 14 9.37 -17.36 10.72
C PRO A 14 9.41 -18.90 10.80
N GLU A 15 9.21 -19.45 12.00
CA GLU A 15 9.24 -20.90 12.22
C GLU A 15 8.25 -21.66 11.32
N ALA A 16 7.06 -21.09 11.10
CA ALA A 16 6.06 -21.67 10.20
C ALA A 16 6.59 -21.83 8.76
N MET A 17 7.34 -20.86 8.25
CA MET A 17 7.97 -20.96 6.92
C MET A 17 9.04 -22.03 6.89
N ARG A 18 9.87 -22.15 7.95
CA ARG A 18 10.87 -23.21 8.07
C ARG A 18 10.22 -24.60 8.02
N LYS A 19 9.08 -24.78 8.69
CA LYS A 19 8.32 -26.04 8.70
C LYS A 19 7.71 -26.36 7.32
N ILE A 20 7.13 -25.37 6.65
CA ILE A 20 6.39 -25.56 5.40
C ILE A 20 7.32 -25.71 4.18
N LEU A 21 8.38 -24.89 4.11
CA LEU A 21 9.26 -24.83 2.93
C LEU A 21 10.49 -25.73 3.04
N GLY A 22 10.86 -26.14 4.26
CA GLY A 22 11.96 -27.08 4.51
C GLY A 22 13.26 -26.67 3.81
N ALA A 23 13.77 -27.56 2.95
CA ALA A 23 15.04 -27.38 2.23
C ALA A 23 14.99 -26.30 1.13
N SER A 24 13.79 -25.95 0.63
CA SER A 24 13.64 -24.90 -0.39
C SER A 24 13.87 -23.49 0.16
N LEU A 25 13.92 -23.33 1.49
CA LEU A 25 14.22 -22.07 2.15
C LEU A 25 15.67 -22.09 2.67
N PRO A 26 16.59 -21.32 2.08
CA PRO A 26 17.99 -21.27 2.52
C PRO A 26 18.14 -20.94 4.00
N ARG A 27 19.17 -21.48 4.64
CA ARG A 27 19.49 -21.20 6.05
C ARG A 27 20.52 -20.10 6.15
N PHE A 28 20.27 -19.14 7.03
CA PHE A 28 21.28 -18.17 7.42
C PHE A 28 22.32 -18.87 8.29
N THR A 29 23.59 -18.59 8.02
CA THR A 29 24.70 -18.83 8.93
C THR A 29 24.57 -17.94 10.17
N GLU A 30 25.27 -18.28 11.25
CA GLU A 30 25.27 -17.46 12.47
C GLU A 30 25.88 -16.06 12.26
N GLU A 31 26.75 -15.89 11.26
CA GLU A 31 27.25 -14.58 10.84
C GLU A 31 26.16 -13.76 10.15
N GLU A 32 25.46 -14.34 9.18
CA GLU A 32 24.36 -13.65 8.48
C GLU A 32 23.20 -13.30 9.41
N LYS A 33 22.84 -14.18 10.36
CA LYS A 33 21.83 -13.88 11.38
C LYS A 33 22.21 -12.65 12.20
N ARG A 34 23.48 -12.55 12.63
CA ARG A 34 23.98 -11.39 13.37
C ARG A 34 24.00 -10.13 12.53
N LEU A 35 24.28 -10.24 11.23
CA LEU A 35 24.28 -9.12 10.30
C LEU A 35 22.88 -8.55 10.05
N ILE A 36 21.88 -9.42 9.85
CA ILE A 36 20.53 -9.00 9.47
C ILE A 36 19.65 -8.61 10.67
N ASN A 37 19.86 -9.23 11.83
CA ASN A 37 19.07 -8.96 13.03
C ASN A 37 19.31 -7.52 13.52
N GLY A 38 18.24 -6.74 13.64
CA GLY A 38 18.31 -5.33 14.02
C GLY A 38 18.95 -4.42 12.96
N SER A 39 19.04 -4.85 11.70
CA SER A 39 19.67 -4.08 10.61
C SER A 39 18.85 -2.90 10.07
N ALA A 40 17.72 -2.57 10.71
CA ALA A 40 16.85 -1.46 10.32
C ALA A 40 16.36 -0.67 11.54
N ASP A 41 16.41 0.66 11.44
CA ASP A 41 16.05 1.58 12.53
C ASP A 41 14.54 1.83 12.65
N PHE A 42 13.77 1.50 11.61
CA PHE A 42 12.33 1.71 11.53
C PHE A 42 11.67 0.66 10.64
N PHE A 43 10.38 0.45 10.85
CA PHE A 43 9.55 -0.44 10.05
C PHE A 43 8.82 0.35 8.96
N GLY A 44 9.17 0.11 7.69
CA GLY A 44 8.42 0.60 6.55
C GLY A 44 7.23 -0.30 6.23
N LEU A 45 6.03 0.25 6.16
CA LEU A 45 4.80 -0.49 5.89
C LEU A 45 4.09 0.05 4.65
N ASN A 46 4.02 -0.77 3.61
CA ASN A 46 3.10 -0.61 2.50
C ASN A 46 1.82 -1.39 2.83
N HIS A 47 0.69 -0.70 2.95
CA HIS A 47 -0.59 -1.36 3.23
C HIS A 47 -1.67 -0.78 2.35
N TYR A 48 -2.46 -1.66 1.74
CA TYR A 48 -3.50 -1.28 0.79
C TYR A 48 -4.84 -1.93 1.12
N GLY A 49 -4.84 -3.15 1.66
CA GLY A 49 -6.04 -3.88 2.03
C GLY A 49 -5.75 -5.05 2.97
N THR A 50 -6.79 -5.78 3.29
CA THR A 50 -6.76 -6.99 4.12
C THR A 50 -7.77 -7.97 3.53
N ALA A 51 -7.59 -9.26 3.80
CA ALA A 51 -8.50 -10.30 3.39
C ALA A 51 -8.92 -11.14 4.59
N TRP A 52 -10.07 -11.80 4.49
CA TRP A 52 -10.41 -12.95 5.32
C TRP A 52 -9.47 -14.09 4.97
N ALA A 53 -9.04 -14.84 5.98
CA ALA A 53 -8.23 -16.03 5.80
C ALA A 53 -8.95 -17.24 6.40
N HIS A 54 -8.99 -18.36 5.66
CA HIS A 54 -9.55 -19.62 6.11
C HIS A 54 -8.64 -20.78 5.71
N HIS A 55 -8.68 -21.86 6.48
CA HIS A 55 -7.91 -23.05 6.17
C HIS A 55 -8.48 -23.77 4.93
N VAL A 56 -7.60 -24.26 4.06
CA VAL A 56 -7.98 -25.12 2.93
C VAL A 56 -7.20 -26.45 2.98
N PRO A 57 -7.85 -27.60 2.70
CA PRO A 57 -7.19 -28.92 2.80
C PRO A 57 -6.02 -29.10 1.83
N ALA A 58 -6.15 -28.61 0.60
CA ALA A 58 -5.09 -28.68 -0.39
C ALA A 58 -4.16 -27.47 -0.26
N PRO A 59 -2.83 -27.66 -0.28
CA PRO A 59 -1.91 -26.53 -0.24
C PRO A 59 -1.98 -25.72 -1.54
N GLY A 60 -1.94 -24.39 -1.40
CA GLY A 60 -1.81 -23.46 -2.51
C GLY A 60 -0.35 -23.13 -2.84
N ILE A 61 -0.14 -21.90 -3.32
CA ILE A 61 1.19 -21.35 -3.60
C ILE A 61 2.06 -21.43 -2.32
N GLN A 62 3.35 -21.74 -2.49
CA GLN A 62 4.33 -21.85 -1.39
C GLN A 62 3.93 -22.89 -0.30
N ASN A 63 3.16 -23.91 -0.66
CA ASN A 63 2.68 -24.96 0.24
C ASN A 63 1.80 -24.44 1.40
N ALA A 64 1.18 -23.27 1.26
CA ALA A 64 0.33 -22.69 2.29
C ALA A 64 -1.09 -23.27 2.25
N HIS A 65 -1.61 -23.72 3.39
CA HIS A 65 -2.97 -24.23 3.55
C HIS A 65 -3.98 -23.12 3.89
N VAL A 66 -3.95 -22.03 3.11
CA VAL A 66 -4.79 -20.85 3.35
C VAL A 66 -5.49 -20.42 2.06
N GLY A 67 -6.80 -20.23 2.15
CA GLY A 67 -7.61 -19.51 1.19
C GLY A 67 -7.90 -18.11 1.70
N THR A 68 -8.04 -17.14 0.78
CA THR A 68 -8.39 -15.76 1.11
C THR A 68 -9.69 -15.34 0.43
N SER A 69 -10.38 -14.36 1.02
CA SER A 69 -11.59 -13.76 0.47
C SER A 69 -11.71 -12.31 0.92
N GLU A 70 -12.21 -11.45 0.05
CA GLU A 70 -12.51 -10.04 0.32
C GLU A 70 -14.02 -9.80 0.36
N GLU A 71 -14.79 -10.85 0.69
CA GLU A 71 -16.24 -10.78 0.79
C GLU A 71 -16.71 -9.63 1.70
N GLY A 72 -17.58 -8.79 1.13
CA GLY A 72 -18.13 -7.61 1.79
C GLY A 72 -17.25 -6.36 1.70
N PHE A 73 -16.07 -6.41 1.06
CA PHE A 73 -15.20 -5.23 0.92
C PHE A 73 -15.46 -4.49 -0.39
N VAL A 74 -15.30 -3.17 -0.36
CA VAL A 74 -15.37 -2.32 -1.57
C VAL A 74 -14.08 -2.52 -2.38
N ARG A 75 -14.22 -2.78 -3.67
CA ARG A 75 -13.08 -2.94 -4.60
C ARG A 75 -12.78 -1.63 -5.33
N ALA A 76 -11.50 -1.35 -5.54
CA ALA A 76 -11.02 -0.25 -6.38
C ALA A 76 -11.00 -0.64 -7.87
N GLU A 77 -10.36 0.17 -8.70
CA GLU A 77 -10.09 -0.18 -10.10
C GLU A 77 -9.18 -1.42 -10.21
N SER A 78 -8.11 -1.44 -9.41
CA SER A 78 -7.20 -2.58 -9.35
C SER A 78 -7.93 -3.80 -8.77
N PRO A 79 -7.88 -4.96 -9.43
CA PRO A 79 -8.67 -6.13 -9.02
C PRO A 79 -8.23 -6.72 -7.67
N TRP A 80 -7.01 -6.42 -7.22
CA TRP A 80 -6.44 -6.86 -5.95
C TRP A 80 -6.70 -5.89 -4.79
N LEU A 81 -7.21 -4.69 -5.07
CA LEU A 81 -7.31 -3.62 -4.08
C LEU A 81 -8.72 -3.52 -3.49
N PHE A 82 -8.80 -3.79 -2.18
CA PHE A 82 -10.05 -3.74 -1.43
C PHE A 82 -9.89 -2.88 -0.18
N GLY A 83 -10.86 -2.00 0.07
CA GLY A 83 -10.82 -1.05 1.18
C GLY A 83 -11.15 -1.72 2.52
N SER A 84 -10.21 -1.67 3.47
CA SER A 84 -10.38 -2.32 4.78
C SER A 84 -9.55 -1.62 5.87
N ALA A 85 -9.87 -0.35 6.17
CA ALA A 85 -9.10 0.47 7.12
C ALA A 85 -8.99 -0.13 8.53
N TRP A 86 -10.00 -0.86 9.00
CA TRP A 86 -9.93 -1.55 10.29
C TRP A 86 -8.82 -2.61 10.32
N GLY A 87 -8.54 -3.26 9.18
CA GLY A 87 -7.48 -4.25 9.03
C GLY A 87 -6.10 -3.61 9.11
N PHE A 88 -5.98 -2.38 8.62
CA PHE A 88 -4.76 -1.58 8.71
C PHE A 88 -4.37 -1.31 10.18
N ARG A 89 -5.30 -0.82 11.03
CA ARG A 89 -5.04 -0.65 12.47
C ARG A 89 -4.68 -1.96 13.17
N LYS A 90 -5.34 -3.07 12.81
CA LYS A 90 -5.00 -4.40 13.34
C LYS A 90 -3.58 -4.83 12.96
N LEU A 91 -3.16 -4.58 11.73
CA LEU A 91 -1.81 -4.90 11.27
C LEU A 91 -0.76 -4.03 11.97
N LEU A 92 -0.98 -2.72 12.08
CA LEU A 92 -0.09 -1.82 12.83
C LEU A 92 0.12 -2.31 14.27
N ASN A 93 -0.97 -2.68 14.94
CA ASN A 93 -0.94 -3.28 16.28
C ASN A 93 -0.16 -4.60 16.32
N TRP A 94 -0.33 -5.47 15.33
CA TRP A 94 0.38 -6.72 15.24
C TRP A 94 1.89 -6.51 15.04
N VAL A 95 2.28 -5.62 14.12
CA VAL A 95 3.68 -5.22 13.88
C VAL A 95 4.28 -4.67 15.17
N ASN A 96 3.60 -3.72 15.81
CA ASN A 96 4.02 -3.09 17.05
C ASN A 96 4.31 -4.14 18.15
N ARG A 97 3.40 -5.08 18.38
CA ARG A 97 3.57 -6.13 19.40
C ARG A 97 4.63 -7.17 19.02
N ARG A 98 4.66 -7.60 17.76
CA ARG A 98 5.55 -8.69 17.33
C ARG A 98 7.02 -8.27 17.29
N TYR A 99 7.26 -7.01 16.93
CA TYR A 99 8.59 -6.52 16.57
C TYR A 99 9.15 -5.53 17.60
N HIS A 100 8.71 -5.65 18.86
CA HIS A 100 9.23 -4.89 19.99
C HIS A 100 9.08 -3.36 19.84
N HIS A 101 7.92 -2.92 19.35
CA HIS A 101 7.53 -1.51 19.26
C HIS A 101 8.50 -0.65 18.43
N PRO A 102 8.80 -1.02 17.17
CA PRO A 102 9.68 -0.21 16.34
C PRO A 102 8.95 1.08 15.91
N PRO A 103 9.67 2.17 15.62
CA PRO A 103 9.11 3.30 14.88
C PRO A 103 8.55 2.82 13.54
N ILE A 104 7.33 3.24 13.19
CA ILE A 104 6.67 2.85 11.95
C ILE A 104 6.53 4.05 11.01
N PHE A 105 6.85 3.83 9.73
CA PHE A 105 6.48 4.72 8.65
C PHE A 105 5.55 3.99 7.69
N VAL A 106 4.38 4.57 7.40
CA VAL A 106 3.48 4.06 6.37
C VAL A 106 4.01 4.56 5.03
N THR A 107 4.81 3.73 4.37
CA THR A 107 5.60 4.09 3.19
C THR A 107 4.78 4.13 1.92
N GLU A 108 3.68 3.38 1.87
CA GLU A 108 2.68 3.48 0.80
C GLU A 108 1.28 3.11 1.32
N ASN A 109 0.29 3.89 0.88
CA ASN A 109 -1.13 3.59 0.99
C ASN A 109 -1.87 4.40 -0.08
N GLY A 110 -2.82 3.81 -0.80
CA GLY A 110 -3.46 4.48 -1.92
C GLY A 110 -4.70 3.78 -2.46
N TRP A 111 -5.43 4.49 -3.32
CA TRP A 111 -6.64 4.00 -4.00
C TRP A 111 -6.55 4.20 -5.51
N SER A 112 -6.74 3.13 -6.28
CA SER A 112 -6.77 3.20 -7.75
C SER A 112 -8.16 3.55 -8.27
N MET A 113 -8.16 4.35 -9.33
CA MET A 113 -9.36 4.68 -10.11
C MET A 113 -9.01 4.66 -11.59
N ALA A 114 -9.98 4.37 -12.45
CA ALA A 114 -9.86 4.65 -13.88
C ALA A 114 -10.13 6.14 -14.16
N ALA A 115 -9.31 6.77 -15.01
CA ALA A 115 -9.59 8.09 -15.54
C ALA A 115 -8.86 8.34 -16.87
N ASN A 116 -9.61 8.81 -17.87
CA ASN A 116 -9.08 9.08 -19.22
C ASN A 116 -8.90 10.58 -19.52
N ALA A 117 -9.43 11.47 -18.68
CA ALA A 117 -9.35 12.92 -18.88
C ALA A 117 -9.32 13.65 -17.54
N ALA A 118 -8.72 14.85 -17.51
CA ALA A 118 -8.56 15.64 -16.28
C ALA A 118 -9.89 15.96 -15.60
N ALA A 119 -10.95 16.27 -16.37
CA ALA A 119 -12.26 16.61 -15.81
C ALA A 119 -12.87 15.48 -14.96
N ALA A 120 -12.67 14.22 -15.37
CA ALA A 120 -13.08 13.05 -14.61
C ALA A 120 -12.05 12.64 -13.56
N GLY A 121 -10.75 12.76 -13.88
CA GLY A 121 -9.66 12.33 -13.03
C GLY A 121 -9.40 13.23 -11.82
N ARG A 122 -9.83 14.50 -11.86
CA ARG A 122 -9.73 15.43 -10.72
C ARG A 122 -10.74 15.10 -9.61
N VAL A 123 -11.92 14.59 -9.98
CA VAL A 123 -13.00 14.27 -9.05
C VAL A 123 -12.81 12.86 -8.53
N ASP A 124 -12.17 12.71 -7.37
CA ASP A 124 -11.70 11.42 -6.85
C ASP A 124 -12.18 11.11 -5.43
N HIS A 125 -13.45 11.41 -5.14
CA HIS A 125 -14.09 11.22 -3.84
C HIS A 125 -13.88 9.83 -3.22
N GLN A 126 -13.80 8.76 -4.01
CA GLN A 126 -13.50 7.42 -3.49
C GLN A 126 -12.11 7.33 -2.87
N ARG A 127 -11.11 7.98 -3.49
CA ARG A 127 -9.74 8.09 -2.95
C ARG A 127 -9.72 8.97 -1.70
N VAL A 128 -10.46 10.08 -1.68
CA VAL A 128 -10.64 10.91 -0.48
C VAL A 128 -11.19 10.06 0.67
N GLN A 129 -12.28 9.32 0.43
CA GLN A 129 -12.90 8.47 1.46
C GLN A 129 -11.96 7.37 1.94
N PHE A 130 -11.17 6.78 1.04
CA PHE A 130 -10.15 5.80 1.40
C PHE A 130 -9.12 6.40 2.36
N TYR A 131 -8.53 7.55 2.02
CA TYR A 131 -7.56 8.22 2.88
C TYR A 131 -8.17 8.66 4.21
N ALA A 132 -9.39 9.18 4.22
CA ALA A 132 -10.10 9.53 5.44
C ALA A 132 -10.27 8.33 6.37
N ASN A 133 -10.68 7.17 5.83
CA ASN A 133 -10.84 5.95 6.61
C ASN A 133 -9.51 5.44 7.17
N TYR A 134 -8.46 5.37 6.35
CA TYR A 134 -7.16 4.81 6.76
C TYR A 134 -6.41 5.73 7.73
N THR A 135 -6.42 7.03 7.49
CA THR A 135 -5.79 8.00 8.42
C THR A 135 -6.58 8.15 9.71
N SER A 136 -7.90 7.94 9.71
CA SER A 136 -8.69 7.82 10.94
C SER A 136 -8.23 6.64 11.79
N GLU A 137 -8.09 5.46 11.18
CA GLU A 137 -7.60 4.26 11.88
C GLU A 137 -6.12 4.40 12.31
N MET A 138 -5.27 5.07 11.52
CA MET A 138 -3.91 5.44 11.92
C MET A 138 -3.90 6.36 13.14
N ARG A 139 -4.76 7.38 13.15
CA ARG A 139 -4.89 8.31 14.26
C ARG A 139 -5.27 7.57 15.54
N LYS A 140 -6.21 6.61 15.47
CA LYS A 140 -6.56 5.79 16.62
C LYS A 140 -5.38 4.88 17.05
N ALA A 141 -4.64 4.30 16.11
CA ALA A 141 -3.41 3.56 16.43
C ALA A 141 -2.38 4.42 17.20
N ILE A 142 -2.22 5.69 16.84
CA ILE A 142 -1.31 6.62 17.54
C ILE A 142 -1.85 6.97 18.93
N TYR A 143 -3.07 7.50 19.00
CA TYR A 143 -3.56 8.15 20.23
C TYR A 143 -4.30 7.22 21.20
N GLU A 144 -4.88 6.12 20.71
CA GLU A 144 -5.61 5.15 21.55
C GLU A 144 -4.75 3.91 21.83
N ASP A 145 -3.97 3.43 20.84
CA ASP A 145 -3.16 2.20 21.00
C ASP A 145 -1.69 2.49 21.36
N GLY A 146 -1.25 3.75 21.33
CA GLY A 146 0.11 4.15 21.71
C GLY A 146 1.21 3.69 20.74
N ILE A 147 0.91 3.53 19.45
CA ILE A 147 1.88 3.10 18.43
C ILE A 147 2.69 4.30 17.92
N ASP A 148 4.03 4.16 17.88
CA ASP A 148 4.96 5.17 17.33
C ASP A 148 4.92 5.16 15.79
N ILE A 149 3.95 5.88 15.21
CA ILE A 149 3.85 6.10 13.77
C ILE A 149 4.33 7.50 13.43
N ARG A 150 5.39 7.59 12.62
CA ARG A 150 6.13 8.83 12.37
C ARG A 150 5.90 9.48 11.01
N GLY A 151 5.24 8.78 10.09
CA GLY A 151 4.93 9.33 8.79
C GLY A 151 3.94 8.50 8.00
N TYR A 152 3.27 9.17 7.08
CA TYR A 152 2.31 8.61 6.16
C TYR A 152 2.56 9.16 4.76
N PHE A 153 2.86 8.26 3.84
CA PHE A 153 3.21 8.58 2.45
C PHE A 153 2.17 7.96 1.52
N ALA A 154 1.34 8.84 0.94
CA ALA A 154 0.30 8.43 0.00
C ALA A 154 0.95 7.92 -1.32
N TRP A 155 0.56 6.72 -1.75
CA TRP A 155 0.84 6.25 -3.10
C TRP A 155 -0.29 6.73 -4.03
N SER A 156 -0.06 7.70 -4.90
CA SER A 156 1.23 8.35 -5.18
C SER A 156 1.11 9.85 -5.37
N LEU A 157 2.25 10.53 -5.49
CA LEU A 157 2.29 11.96 -5.76
C LEU A 157 1.56 12.32 -7.06
N MET A 158 1.69 11.50 -8.09
CA MET A 158 1.10 11.71 -9.42
C MET A 158 0.77 10.37 -10.07
N ASP A 159 -0.19 10.38 -10.99
CA ASP A 159 -0.43 9.22 -11.84
C ASP A 159 0.88 8.83 -12.53
N ASN A 160 1.16 7.54 -12.55
CA ASN A 160 2.44 6.98 -13.01
C ASN A 160 2.21 5.69 -13.83
N PHE A 161 3.30 4.99 -14.16
CA PHE A 161 3.25 3.70 -14.84
C PHE A 161 3.11 2.57 -13.80
N GLU A 162 1.90 2.04 -13.66
CA GLU A 162 1.54 1.00 -12.71
C GLU A 162 1.83 -0.39 -13.29
N TRP A 163 3.11 -0.72 -13.41
CA TRP A 163 3.59 -2.07 -13.77
C TRP A 163 2.90 -2.65 -15.02
N GLU A 164 2.29 -3.83 -14.93
CA GLU A 164 1.61 -4.49 -16.04
C GLU A 164 0.31 -3.80 -16.48
N LYS A 165 -0.21 -2.87 -15.66
CA LYS A 165 -1.42 -2.08 -15.95
C LYS A 165 -1.10 -0.82 -16.73
N GLY A 166 0.17 -0.49 -16.89
CA GLY A 166 0.63 0.69 -17.59
C GLY A 166 0.02 1.96 -17.00
N TYR A 167 -0.72 2.73 -17.79
CA TYR A 167 -1.30 4.00 -17.35
C TYR A 167 -2.83 3.94 -17.17
N ALA A 168 -3.41 2.74 -17.14
CA ALA A 168 -4.85 2.58 -16.98
C ALA A 168 -5.29 2.84 -15.52
N GLU A 169 -4.56 2.27 -14.57
CA GLU A 169 -4.82 2.42 -13.14
C GLU A 169 -4.18 3.71 -12.62
N ARG A 170 -5.00 4.61 -12.08
CA ARG A 170 -4.55 5.93 -11.60
C ARG A 170 -4.53 5.93 -10.08
N PHE A 171 -3.34 5.95 -9.48
CA PHE A 171 -3.15 6.08 -8.01
C PHE A 171 -2.83 7.50 -7.55
N GLY A 172 -2.42 8.38 -8.46
CA GLY A 172 -1.90 9.69 -8.10
C GLY A 172 -2.93 10.54 -7.35
N THR A 173 -2.46 11.32 -6.39
CA THR A 173 -3.19 12.48 -5.85
C THR A 173 -3.20 13.65 -6.84
N THR A 174 -2.38 13.56 -7.89
CA THR A 174 -2.35 14.48 -9.03
C THR A 174 -2.64 13.71 -10.31
N PHE A 175 -3.59 14.19 -11.10
CA PHE A 175 -3.88 13.63 -12.43
C PHE A 175 -2.75 13.99 -13.37
N THR A 176 -2.24 13.01 -14.12
CA THR A 176 -1.25 13.25 -15.17
C THR A 176 -1.88 13.00 -16.54
N ASP A 177 -1.98 14.05 -17.35
CA ASP A 177 -2.17 13.90 -18.78
C ASP A 177 -0.81 13.58 -19.42
N PHE A 178 -0.62 12.31 -19.79
CA PHE A 178 0.61 11.84 -20.38
C PHE A 178 0.81 12.30 -21.84
N SER A 179 -0.19 12.97 -22.44
CA SER A 179 -0.18 13.40 -23.84
C SER A 179 0.21 12.24 -24.76
N PHE A 180 -0.49 11.11 -24.60
CA PHE A 180 -0.17 9.89 -25.32
C PHE A 180 -0.12 10.12 -26.83
N GLY A 181 0.81 9.43 -27.50
CA GLY A 181 0.67 9.21 -28.92
C GLY A 181 1.52 8.07 -29.43
N ALA A 182 1.43 7.83 -30.74
CA ALA A 182 2.10 6.76 -31.47
C ALA A 182 3.51 6.47 -30.96
N ASP A 183 3.75 5.22 -30.56
CA ASP A 183 5.08 4.67 -30.33
C ASP A 183 5.48 3.72 -31.47
N PRO A 184 6.34 4.16 -32.41
CA PRO A 184 6.76 3.34 -33.54
C PRO A 184 7.63 2.14 -33.14
N ASN A 185 8.11 2.08 -31.89
CA ASN A 185 8.97 1.00 -31.40
C ASN A 185 8.22 0.02 -30.47
N SER A 186 6.89 0.14 -30.35
CA SER A 186 6.10 -0.72 -29.47
C SER A 186 6.01 -2.14 -30.04
N PRO A 187 6.49 -3.18 -29.32
CA PRO A 187 6.56 -4.54 -29.85
C PRO A 187 5.19 -5.22 -30.00
N GLU A 188 4.13 -4.73 -29.36
CA GLU A 188 2.82 -5.43 -29.28
C GLU A 188 1.59 -4.53 -29.48
N GLY A 189 1.70 -3.48 -30.31
CA GLY A 189 0.52 -2.66 -30.66
C GLY A 189 0.02 -1.73 -29.55
N TRP A 190 0.78 -1.58 -28.45
CA TRP A 190 0.60 -0.49 -27.50
C TRP A 190 1.05 0.82 -28.18
N ALA A 191 0.13 1.42 -28.92
CA ALA A 191 0.42 2.57 -29.79
C ALA A 191 0.53 3.90 -29.02
N ALA A 192 0.64 3.88 -27.68
CA ALA A 192 0.57 5.07 -26.85
C ALA A 192 1.76 5.12 -25.89
N LYS A 193 2.74 5.99 -26.17
CA LYS A 193 3.77 6.39 -25.21
C LYS A 193 3.52 7.80 -24.67
N PRO A 194 3.87 8.10 -23.41
CA PRO A 194 3.85 9.46 -22.93
C PRO A 194 4.77 10.35 -23.77
N ARG A 195 4.36 11.60 -24.01
CA ARG A 195 5.14 12.57 -24.79
C ARG A 195 5.59 13.75 -23.92
N ARG A 196 6.41 14.61 -24.51
CA ARG A 196 6.71 15.94 -23.93
C ARG A 196 5.41 16.76 -23.89
N GLY A 197 5.29 17.66 -22.91
CA GLY A 197 4.11 18.52 -22.75
C GLY A 197 3.04 17.97 -21.80
N GLN A 198 3.39 17.00 -20.95
CA GLN A 198 2.48 16.46 -19.95
C GLN A 198 1.95 17.57 -19.03
N VAL A 199 0.65 17.54 -18.77
CA VAL A 199 -0.01 18.48 -17.88
C VAL A 199 -0.45 17.74 -16.63
N ARG A 200 -0.40 18.43 -15.49
CA ARG A 200 -0.80 17.90 -14.20
C ARG A 200 -1.90 18.75 -13.59
N THR A 201 -2.91 18.08 -13.05
CA THR A 201 -4.06 18.72 -12.39
C THR A 201 -4.22 18.12 -11.01
N ARG A 202 -4.42 18.94 -9.99
CA ARG A 202 -4.70 18.45 -8.64
C ARG A 202 -6.02 17.68 -8.63
N LYS A 203 -6.12 16.70 -7.74
CA LYS A 203 -7.37 15.99 -7.46
C LYS A 203 -7.89 16.36 -6.07
N ASP A 204 -9.16 16.08 -5.79
CA ASP A 204 -9.77 16.35 -4.49
C ASP A 204 -8.96 15.73 -3.34
N SER A 205 -8.42 14.52 -3.54
CA SER A 205 -7.57 13.83 -2.58
C SER A 205 -6.28 14.57 -2.24
N SER A 206 -5.69 15.30 -3.21
CA SER A 206 -4.55 16.18 -2.93
C SER A 206 -4.96 17.35 -2.04
N CYS A 207 -6.11 17.97 -2.32
CA CYS A 207 -6.63 19.08 -1.54
C CYS A 207 -6.97 18.64 -0.11
N TRP A 208 -7.59 17.46 0.04
CA TRP A 208 -7.94 16.88 1.32
C TRP A 208 -6.69 16.51 2.15
N LEU A 209 -5.72 15.81 1.56
CA LEU A 209 -4.47 15.45 2.25
C LEU A 209 -3.66 16.70 2.65
N GLU A 210 -3.66 17.75 1.82
CA GLU A 210 -3.05 19.03 2.18
C GLU A 210 -3.75 19.65 3.41
N ALA A 211 -5.08 19.67 3.42
CA ALA A 211 -5.84 20.20 4.56
C ALA A 211 -5.53 19.43 5.85
N VAL A 212 -5.54 18.09 5.80
CA VAL A 212 -5.18 17.23 6.94
C VAL A 212 -3.77 17.50 7.41
N GLY A 213 -2.80 17.59 6.50
CA GLY A 213 -1.40 17.85 6.82
C GLY A 213 -1.17 19.23 7.43
N ARG A 214 -1.82 20.28 6.90
CA ARG A 214 -1.69 21.65 7.41
C ARG A 214 -2.36 21.84 8.77
N LEU A 215 -3.53 21.26 8.96
CA LEU A 215 -4.30 21.40 10.21
C LEU A 215 -3.83 20.40 11.28
N ASN A 216 -3.05 19.39 10.89
CA ASN A 216 -2.68 18.25 11.73
C ASN A 216 -3.91 17.61 12.40
N ALA A 217 -5.01 17.53 11.65
CA ALA A 217 -6.31 17.05 12.12
C ALA A 217 -7.08 16.41 10.97
N LEU A 218 -7.94 15.45 11.28
CA LEU A 218 -8.89 14.92 10.30
C LEU A 218 -9.95 15.99 10.01
N VAL A 219 -10.29 16.14 8.73
CA VAL A 219 -11.35 17.03 8.25
C VAL A 219 -12.44 16.21 7.58
N ASP A 220 -13.64 16.80 7.47
CA ASP A 220 -14.75 16.20 6.73
C ASP A 220 -14.28 15.77 5.34
N PRO A 221 -14.49 14.51 4.89
CA PRO A 221 -14.09 14.09 3.54
C PRO A 221 -14.99 14.65 2.43
N SER A 222 -16.08 15.35 2.76
CA SER A 222 -16.98 15.97 1.78
C SER A 222 -16.59 17.42 1.46
N GLY A 223 -16.99 17.89 0.26
CA GLY A 223 -16.89 19.31 -0.12
C GLY A 223 -15.51 19.79 -0.58
N PHE A 224 -14.62 18.86 -0.98
CA PHE A 224 -13.35 19.20 -1.62
C PHE A 224 -13.53 19.23 -3.13
N ASP A 225 -13.27 20.39 -3.74
CA ASP A 225 -13.24 20.58 -5.18
C ASP A 225 -11.81 20.93 -5.62
N GLY A 226 -11.16 20.03 -6.36
CA GLY A 226 -9.82 20.20 -6.95
C GLY A 226 -9.79 20.88 -8.32
#